data_AF-A0A9Q9M9U7-F1
#
_entry.id   AF-A0A9Q9M9U7-F1
#
_cell.length_a   1.000
_cell.length_b   1.000
_cell.length_c   1.000
_cell.angle_alpha   90.00
_cell.angle_beta   90.00
_cell.angle_gamma   90.00
#
_symmetry.space_group_name_H-M   'P 1'
#
loop_
_entity.id
_entity.type
_entity.pdbx_description
1 polymer ?
#
loop_
_entity_poly.entity_id
_entity_poly.type
_entity_poly.pdbx_seq_one_letter_code
_entity_poly.pdbx_strand_id
1 'polypeptide(L)'
;MRRRYRRPSGSRPTAPAQGSTEALRTQVRDDIATVERETGWRYDTDLSVASGTKVGGYPGWTQVPDWPVCGCGARLEHLLTVATWEFSRGDEKRWIPLEDRAAMAGWGFAAPDDHPWRRIQNPAGLTLGDAGGIYLFVCSACPERPFDHRFDCS
;
A
#
# COMPACT_ATOMS: atom_id res chain seq x y z
N MET A 1 -52.95 34.30 -2.69
CA MET A 1 -51.59 34.91 -2.62
C MET A 1 -50.54 33.81 -2.54
N ARG A 2 -49.76 33.55 -3.62
CA ARG A 2 -48.58 32.67 -3.57
C ARG A 2 -47.34 33.54 -3.80
N ARG A 3 -46.52 33.74 -2.77
CA ARG A 3 -45.24 34.45 -2.89
C ARG A 3 -44.28 33.60 -3.73
N ARG A 4 -43.93 34.06 -4.93
CA ARG A 4 -42.83 33.49 -5.72
C ARG A 4 -41.52 33.91 -5.05
N TYR A 5 -40.77 32.95 -4.52
CA TYR A 5 -39.43 33.19 -3.99
C TYR A 5 -38.45 33.30 -5.17
N ARG A 6 -37.89 34.50 -5.39
CA ARG A 6 -36.85 34.73 -6.40
C ARG A 6 -35.51 34.31 -5.79
N ARG A 7 -34.86 33.28 -6.31
CA ARG A 7 -33.48 32.93 -5.91
C ARG A 7 -32.53 34.06 -6.33
N PRO A 8 -31.62 34.52 -5.46
CA PRO A 8 -30.57 35.47 -5.86
C PRO A 8 -29.62 34.80 -6.85
N SER A 9 -29.28 35.51 -7.92
CA SER A 9 -28.22 35.14 -8.85
C SER A 9 -26.86 35.33 -8.18
N GLY A 10 -26.46 34.39 -7.32
CA GLY A 10 -25.08 34.26 -6.87
C GLY A 10 -24.26 33.60 -7.96
N SER A 11 -23.17 34.24 -8.37
CA SER A 11 -22.16 33.65 -9.23
C SER A 11 -21.69 32.32 -8.63
N ARG A 12 -21.68 31.27 -9.45
CA ARG A 12 -21.08 29.98 -9.11
C ARG A 12 -19.60 30.25 -8.77
N PRO A 13 -19.08 29.83 -7.60
CA PRO A 13 -17.65 29.89 -7.37
C PRO A 13 -16.95 29.10 -8.49
N THR A 14 -15.99 29.75 -9.13
CA THR A 14 -15.15 29.16 -10.17
C THR A 14 -14.49 27.90 -9.61
N ALA A 15 -14.64 26.78 -10.32
CA ALA A 15 -13.89 25.56 -10.02
C ALA A 15 -12.39 25.89 -9.96
N PRO A 16 -11.61 25.32 -9.03
CA PRO A 16 -10.17 25.51 -9.01
C PRO A 16 -9.61 25.07 -10.37
N ALA A 17 -8.65 25.85 -10.89
CA ALA A 17 -7.99 25.56 -12.15
C ALA A 17 -7.43 24.13 -12.12
N GLN A 18 -7.84 23.31 -13.09
CA GLN A 18 -7.34 21.96 -13.27
C GLN A 18 -5.86 22.04 -13.62
N GLY A 19 -4.98 21.87 -12.64
CA GLY A 19 -3.54 21.77 -12.86
C GLY A 19 -3.22 20.61 -13.80
N SER A 20 -2.17 20.75 -14.62
CA SER A 20 -1.71 19.66 -15.46
C SER A 20 -1.29 18.46 -14.60
N THR A 21 -1.41 17.25 -15.16
CA THR A 21 -0.98 16.02 -14.46
C THR A 21 0.48 16.09 -14.00
N GLU A 22 1.32 16.80 -14.74
CA GLU A 22 2.72 17.01 -14.37
C GLU A 22 2.88 17.93 -13.16
N ALA A 23 2.14 19.05 -13.12
CA ALA A 23 2.17 19.95 -11.96
C ALA A 23 1.71 19.21 -10.69
N LEU A 24 0.67 18.37 -10.80
CA LEU A 24 0.21 17.54 -9.69
C LEU A 24 1.25 16.50 -9.26
N ARG A 25 1.91 15.83 -10.20
CA ARG A 25 2.98 14.86 -9.89
C ARG A 25 4.14 15.52 -9.15
N THR A 26 4.56 16.71 -9.59
CA THR A 26 5.60 17.49 -8.93
C THR A 26 5.17 17.88 -7.53
N GLN A 27 3.97 18.44 -7.37
CA GLN A 27 3.46 18.82 -6.06
C GLN A 27 3.43 17.63 -5.08
N VAL A 28 2.91 16.47 -5.49
CA VAL A 28 2.88 15.27 -4.64
C VAL A 28 4.28 14.83 -4.22
N ARG A 29 5.26 14.91 -5.12
CA ARG A 29 6.66 14.57 -4.81
C ARG A 29 7.25 15.54 -3.77
N ASP A 30 6.99 16.83 -3.92
CA ASP A 30 7.48 17.87 -3.02
C ASP A 30 6.83 17.77 -1.63
N ASP A 31 5.54 17.42 -1.58
CA ASP A 31 4.80 17.17 -0.35
C ASP A 31 5.36 15.95 0.39
N ILE A 32 5.61 14.84 -0.32
CA ILE A 32 6.24 13.63 0.25
C ILE A 32 7.62 13.96 0.85
N ALA A 33 8.46 14.68 0.10
CA ALA A 33 9.78 15.08 0.57
C ALA A 33 9.71 16.02 1.79
N THR A 34 8.66 16.84 1.87
CA THR A 34 8.42 17.72 3.02
C THR A 34 8.01 16.93 4.26
N VAL A 35 7.11 15.95 4.12
CA VAL A 35 6.73 15.06 5.23
C VAL A 35 7.96 14.32 5.77
N GLU A 36 8.79 13.75 4.89
CA GLU A 36 10.00 13.05 5.31
C GLU A 36 10.97 13.99 6.04
N ARG A 37 11.23 15.17 5.50
CA ARG A 37 12.15 16.15 6.11
C ARG A 37 11.66 16.65 7.47
N GLU A 38 10.36 16.92 7.61
CA GLU A 38 9.80 17.54 8.82
C GLU A 38 9.48 16.55 9.93
N THR A 39 9.16 15.31 9.57
CA THR A 39 8.66 14.31 10.53
C THR A 39 9.54 13.06 10.62
N GLY A 40 10.44 12.87 9.66
CA GLY A 40 11.21 11.66 9.47
C GLY A 40 10.40 10.48 8.92
N TRP A 41 9.09 10.62 8.69
CA TRP A 41 8.26 9.54 8.14
C TRP A 41 8.47 9.43 6.64
N ARG A 42 8.81 8.22 6.18
CA ARG A 42 9.01 7.92 4.78
C ARG A 42 7.72 7.43 4.15
N TYR A 43 7.36 8.00 3.00
CA TYR A 43 6.08 7.64 2.38
C TYR A 43 6.06 6.18 1.94
N ASP A 44 7.10 5.71 1.27
CA ASP A 44 7.23 4.37 0.72
C ASP A 44 7.11 3.28 1.78
N THR A 45 7.87 3.37 2.87
CA THR A 45 7.91 2.32 3.90
C THR A 45 6.90 2.54 5.03
N ASP A 46 6.78 3.76 5.55
CA ASP A 46 5.99 4.00 6.77
C ASP A 46 4.52 4.35 6.48
N LEU A 47 4.20 4.94 5.32
CA LEU A 47 2.88 5.57 5.08
C LEU A 47 2.09 5.01 3.90
N SER A 48 2.69 4.22 3.01
CA SER A 48 2.04 3.74 1.79
C SER A 48 1.31 2.40 1.98
N VAL A 49 1.95 1.31 1.56
CA VAL A 49 1.41 -0.04 1.51
C VAL A 49 1.84 -0.78 2.79
N ALA A 50 0.87 -1.34 3.51
CA ALA A 50 1.18 -2.22 4.63
C ALA A 50 1.98 -3.42 4.15
N SER A 51 3.13 -3.71 4.76
CA SER A 51 3.90 -4.93 4.51
C SER A 51 3.14 -6.19 4.94
N GLY A 52 3.69 -7.35 4.58
CA GLY A 52 3.24 -8.62 5.13
C GLY A 52 2.04 -9.26 4.45
N THR A 53 1.63 -10.37 5.06
CA THR A 53 0.48 -11.17 4.63
C THR A 53 -0.80 -10.43 5.01
N LYS A 54 -1.64 -10.09 4.02
CA LYS A 54 -2.81 -9.24 4.27
C LYS A 54 -3.94 -9.48 3.29
N VAL A 55 -5.17 -9.28 3.76
CA VAL A 55 -6.38 -9.30 2.93
C VAL A 55 -6.70 -7.88 2.46
N GLY A 56 -6.94 -7.71 1.16
CA GLY A 56 -7.27 -6.44 0.54
C GLY A 56 -6.10 -5.44 0.54
N GLY A 57 -6.43 -4.15 0.44
CA GLY A 57 -5.42 -3.09 0.28
C GLY A 57 -4.70 -3.16 -1.07
N TYR A 58 -3.46 -2.68 -1.11
CA TYR A 58 -2.65 -2.65 -2.33
C TYR A 58 -1.48 -3.66 -2.25
N PRO A 59 -1.09 -4.31 -3.36
CA PRO A 59 0.14 -5.08 -3.43
C PRO A 59 1.37 -4.17 -3.27
N GLY A 60 2.41 -4.68 -2.61
CA GLY A 60 3.67 -3.97 -2.37
C GLY A 60 4.73 -4.33 -3.41
N TRP A 61 4.40 -4.15 -4.69
CA TRP A 61 5.27 -4.53 -5.82
C TRP A 61 6.71 -4.04 -5.66
N THR A 62 7.65 -4.97 -5.78
CA THR A 62 9.09 -4.72 -5.89
C THR A 62 9.53 -4.54 -7.34
N GLN A 63 8.82 -5.17 -8.28
CA GLN A 63 8.99 -4.97 -9.72
C GLN A 63 7.94 -3.99 -10.29
N VAL A 64 7.92 -3.83 -11.62
CA VAL A 64 6.89 -3.04 -12.31
C VAL A 64 5.51 -3.64 -11.99
N PRO A 65 4.54 -2.84 -11.50
CA PRO A 65 3.22 -3.36 -11.15
C PRO A 65 2.50 -4.03 -12.33
N ASP A 66 2.05 -5.27 -12.13
CA ASP A 66 1.26 -6.02 -13.11
C ASP A 66 -0.13 -6.35 -12.55
N TRP A 67 -1.15 -5.65 -13.04
CA TRP A 67 -2.54 -5.86 -12.62
C TRP A 67 -3.28 -6.76 -13.60
N PRO A 68 -3.78 -7.94 -13.17
CA PRO A 68 -4.55 -8.81 -14.05
C PRO A 68 -5.86 -8.16 -14.51
N VAL A 69 -6.30 -8.57 -15.70
CA VAL A 69 -7.57 -8.16 -16.31
C VAL A 69 -8.45 -9.39 -16.53
N CYS A 70 -9.71 -9.30 -16.16
CA CYS A 70 -10.69 -10.37 -16.28
C CYS A 70 -11.10 -10.55 -17.74
N GLY A 71 -11.61 -11.72 -18.11
CA GLY A 71 -12.23 -11.94 -19.42
C GLY A 71 -13.41 -10.97 -19.72
N CYS A 72 -14.04 -10.39 -18.71
CA CYS A 72 -15.06 -9.35 -18.87
C CYS A 72 -14.50 -7.93 -19.14
N GLY A 73 -13.17 -7.75 -19.09
CA GLY A 73 -12.48 -6.48 -19.31
C GLY A 73 -12.24 -5.63 -18.06
N ALA A 74 -12.79 -6.01 -16.89
CA ALA A 74 -12.49 -5.33 -15.63
C ALA A 74 -11.09 -5.69 -15.11
N ARG A 75 -10.35 -4.69 -14.59
CA ARG A 75 -9.14 -4.95 -13.80
C ARG A 75 -9.53 -5.68 -12.52
N LEU A 76 -8.85 -6.78 -12.18
CA LEU A 76 -9.13 -7.50 -10.95
C LEU A 76 -8.68 -6.68 -9.73
N GLU A 77 -9.39 -6.84 -8.62
CA GLU A 77 -9.09 -6.22 -7.34
C GLU A 77 -8.15 -7.11 -6.54
N HIS A 78 -7.21 -6.51 -5.80
CA HIS A 78 -6.32 -7.27 -4.93
C HIS A 78 -7.10 -7.85 -3.75
N LEU A 79 -7.00 -9.17 -3.57
CA LEU A 79 -7.71 -9.92 -2.54
C LEU A 79 -6.79 -10.32 -1.39
N LEU A 80 -5.61 -10.88 -1.68
CA LEU A 80 -4.71 -11.43 -0.67
C LEU A 80 -3.26 -11.26 -1.11
N THR A 81 -2.42 -10.73 -0.22
CA THR A 81 -0.97 -10.88 -0.30
C THR A 81 -0.55 -12.00 0.62
N VAL A 82 0.29 -12.91 0.12
CA VAL A 82 1.09 -13.85 0.91
C VAL A 82 2.55 -13.43 0.76
N ALA A 83 3.17 -12.98 1.85
CA ALA A 83 4.53 -12.45 1.81
C ALA A 83 5.52 -13.42 2.47
N THR A 84 6.79 -13.34 2.07
CA THR A 84 7.88 -14.02 2.79
C THR A 84 8.04 -13.47 4.21
N TRP A 85 7.91 -12.15 4.38
CA TRP A 85 8.10 -11.44 5.64
C TRP A 85 6.90 -10.54 5.95
N GLU A 86 6.52 -10.48 7.22
CA GLU A 86 5.44 -9.62 7.73
C GLU A 86 5.82 -8.13 7.77
N PHE A 87 7.13 -7.85 7.85
CA PHE A 87 7.70 -6.50 7.79
C PHE A 87 9.15 -6.55 7.31
N SER A 88 9.65 -5.43 6.81
CA SER A 88 11.01 -5.25 6.28
C SER A 88 11.68 -4.04 6.92
N ARG A 89 13.00 -3.85 6.69
CA ARG A 89 13.69 -2.62 7.11
C ARG A 89 12.97 -1.39 6.57
N GLY A 90 12.76 -0.39 7.42
CA GLY A 90 11.93 0.77 7.11
C GLY A 90 10.50 0.68 7.64
N ASP A 91 10.06 -0.47 8.16
CA ASP A 91 8.73 -0.66 8.75
C ASP A 91 8.71 -0.46 10.27
N GLU A 92 9.84 -0.09 10.88
CA GLU A 92 10.05 0.01 12.33
C GLU A 92 8.99 0.89 12.99
N LYS A 93 8.50 1.91 12.27
CA LYS A 93 7.60 2.91 12.83
C LYS A 93 6.15 2.46 12.85
N ARG A 94 5.70 1.60 11.94
CA ARG A 94 4.26 1.36 11.76
C ARG A 94 3.85 -0.10 11.74
N TRP A 95 4.48 -0.94 10.92
CA TRP A 95 3.91 -2.25 10.58
C TRP A 95 4.27 -3.37 11.56
N ILE A 96 5.12 -3.09 12.54
CA ILE A 96 5.40 -3.99 13.66
C ILE A 96 4.32 -3.83 14.73
N PRO A 97 3.62 -4.93 15.13
CA PRO A 97 2.66 -4.91 16.24
C PRO A 97 3.26 -4.30 17.51
N LEU A 98 2.45 -3.59 18.30
CA LEU A 98 2.95 -2.84 19.46
C LEU A 98 3.58 -3.76 20.51
N GLU A 99 2.99 -4.94 20.70
CA GLU A 99 3.44 -6.01 21.58
C GLU A 99 4.80 -6.58 21.19
N ASP A 100 5.16 -6.55 19.89
CA ASP A 100 6.38 -7.16 19.37
C ASP A 100 7.56 -6.18 19.29
N ARG A 101 7.31 -4.87 19.42
CA ARG A 101 8.35 -3.83 19.26
C ARG A 101 9.51 -3.97 20.24
N ALA A 102 9.26 -4.42 21.47
CA ALA A 102 10.32 -4.65 22.44
C ALA A 102 11.30 -5.74 21.99
N ALA A 103 10.79 -6.78 21.30
CA ALA A 103 11.60 -7.87 20.76
C ALA A 103 12.41 -7.46 19.52
N MET A 104 12.21 -6.25 19.00
CA MET A 104 12.99 -5.67 17.90
C MET A 104 14.24 -4.91 18.39
N ALA A 105 14.44 -4.76 19.69
CA ALA A 105 15.63 -4.09 20.22
C ALA A 105 16.90 -4.81 19.76
N GLY A 106 17.81 -4.11 19.07
CA GLY A 106 19.00 -4.71 18.49
C GLY A 106 18.78 -5.43 17.16
N TRP A 107 17.59 -5.29 16.54
CA TRP A 107 17.33 -5.81 15.20
C TRP A 107 18.32 -5.25 14.16
N GLY A 108 18.88 -6.15 13.36
CA GLY A 108 19.71 -5.82 12.21
C GLY A 108 20.42 -7.04 11.63
N PHE A 109 21.18 -6.85 10.56
CA PHE A 109 21.95 -7.95 9.93
C PHE A 109 23.05 -8.50 10.84
N ALA A 110 23.51 -7.70 11.81
CA ALA A 110 24.49 -8.10 12.82
C ALA A 110 23.85 -8.79 14.04
N ALA A 111 22.52 -8.91 14.08
CA ALA A 111 21.85 -9.62 15.17
C ALA A 111 22.19 -11.12 15.13
N PRO A 112 22.33 -11.78 16.29
CA PRO A 112 22.49 -13.23 16.38
C PRO A 112 21.42 -14.01 15.58
N ASP A 113 21.77 -15.21 15.15
CA ASP A 113 20.87 -16.07 14.37
C ASP A 113 19.64 -16.52 15.17
N ASP A 114 19.73 -16.52 16.50
CA ASP A 114 18.63 -16.86 17.41
C ASP A 114 17.83 -15.64 17.89
N HIS A 115 18.09 -14.44 17.35
CA HIS A 115 17.40 -13.24 17.76
C HIS A 115 15.87 -13.34 17.50
N PRO A 116 15.01 -12.96 18.47
CA PRO A 116 13.55 -13.17 18.38
C PRO A 116 12.87 -12.55 17.16
N TRP A 117 13.32 -11.39 16.68
CA TRP A 117 12.76 -10.73 15.49
C TRP A 117 12.64 -11.64 14.27
N ARG A 118 13.52 -12.63 14.09
CA ARG A 118 13.48 -13.54 12.93
C ARG A 118 12.19 -14.37 12.89
N ARG A 119 11.72 -14.82 14.06
CA ARG A 119 10.46 -15.59 14.18
C ARG A 119 9.23 -14.70 14.09
N ILE A 120 9.35 -13.45 14.52
CA ILE A 120 8.27 -12.45 14.45
C ILE A 120 8.10 -11.94 13.02
N GLN A 121 9.20 -11.75 12.29
CA GLN A 121 9.21 -11.31 10.91
C GLN A 121 8.69 -12.40 9.95
N ASN A 122 9.02 -13.66 10.22
CA ASN A 122 8.63 -14.79 9.37
C ASN A 122 7.97 -15.90 10.19
N PRO A 123 6.77 -15.65 10.75
CA PRO A 123 6.07 -16.63 11.57
C PRO A 123 5.59 -17.84 10.75
N ALA A 124 5.33 -17.64 9.45
CA ALA A 124 4.89 -18.69 8.54
C ALA A 124 6.04 -19.59 8.05
N GLY A 125 7.30 -19.21 8.27
CA GLY A 125 8.48 -19.94 7.81
C GLY A 125 8.58 -20.02 6.28
N LEU A 126 8.01 -19.06 5.55
CA LEU A 126 7.98 -19.03 4.09
C LEU A 126 9.27 -18.45 3.52
N THR A 127 9.62 -18.83 2.30
CA THR A 127 10.67 -18.15 1.52
C THR A 127 10.27 -18.23 0.05
N LEU A 128 9.77 -17.12 -0.48
CA LEU A 128 9.21 -17.03 -1.83
C LEU A 128 10.20 -16.29 -2.74
N GLY A 129 11.07 -17.03 -3.44
CA GLY A 129 12.17 -16.42 -4.21
C GLY A 129 13.16 -15.70 -3.29
N ASP A 130 13.67 -14.55 -3.72
CA ASP A 130 14.50 -13.66 -2.89
C ASP A 130 13.63 -12.74 -2.01
N ALA A 131 12.94 -13.35 -1.04
CA ALA A 131 12.04 -12.67 -0.10
C ALA A 131 10.87 -11.89 -0.74
N GLY A 132 10.31 -12.43 -1.81
CA GLY A 132 9.16 -11.88 -2.52
C GLY A 132 7.80 -12.22 -1.92
N GLY A 133 6.75 -12.08 -2.75
CA GLY A 133 5.36 -12.32 -2.39
C GLY A 133 4.50 -12.82 -3.54
N ILE A 134 3.36 -13.42 -3.18
CA ILE A 134 2.29 -13.81 -4.10
C ILE A 134 1.09 -12.90 -3.83
N TYR A 135 0.51 -12.37 -4.89
CA TYR A 135 -0.69 -11.54 -4.84
C TYR A 135 -1.82 -12.25 -5.57
N LEU A 136 -2.93 -12.49 -4.87
CA LEU A 136 -4.16 -13.01 -5.45
C LEU A 136 -5.11 -11.85 -5.73
N PHE A 137 -5.77 -11.91 -6.88
CA PHE A 137 -6.72 -10.93 -7.35
C PHE A 137 -8.03 -11.58 -7.70
N VAL A 138 -9.14 -10.85 -7.57
CA VAL A 138 -10.48 -11.35 -7.89
C VAL A 138 -11.27 -10.32 -8.68
N CYS A 139 -12.09 -10.77 -9.61
CA CYS A 139 -13.05 -9.90 -10.29
C CYS A 139 -14.32 -9.77 -9.44
N SER A 140 -14.60 -8.56 -8.97
CA SER A 140 -15.82 -8.22 -8.22
C SER A 140 -17.04 -7.98 -9.12
N ALA A 141 -16.82 -7.71 -10.42
CA ALA A 141 -17.86 -7.44 -11.40
C ALA A 141 -18.55 -8.71 -11.94
N CYS A 142 -17.82 -9.82 -11.97
CA CYS A 142 -18.32 -11.10 -12.46
C CYS A 142 -18.97 -11.91 -11.34
N PRO A 143 -20.17 -12.50 -11.53
CA PRO A 143 -20.83 -13.30 -10.51
C PRO A 143 -20.05 -14.57 -10.14
N GLU A 144 -19.32 -15.16 -11.09
CA GLU A 144 -18.48 -16.35 -10.88
C GLU A 144 -17.15 -16.05 -10.17
N ARG A 145 -16.85 -14.76 -9.91
CA ARG A 145 -15.65 -14.29 -9.20
C ARG A 145 -14.35 -14.95 -9.68
N PRO A 146 -14.03 -14.89 -10.99
CA PRO A 146 -12.78 -15.41 -11.50
C PRO A 146 -11.61 -14.70 -10.82
N PHE A 147 -10.54 -15.45 -10.59
CA PHE A 147 -9.35 -14.98 -9.90
C PHE A 147 -8.11 -15.22 -10.74
N ASP A 148 -7.06 -14.46 -10.44
CA ASP A 148 -5.73 -14.64 -11.02
C ASP A 148 -4.69 -14.29 -9.95
N HIS A 149 -3.42 -14.61 -10.18
CA HIS A 149 -2.34 -14.34 -9.24
C HIS A 149 -1.10 -13.81 -9.93
N ARG A 150 -0.26 -13.11 -9.16
CA ARG A 150 1.07 -12.68 -9.58
C ARG A 150 2.07 -13.06 -8.52
N PHE A 151 3.24 -13.47 -8.98
CA PHE A 151 4.41 -13.70 -8.14
C PHE A 151 5.41 -12.58 -8.43
N ASP A 152 5.92 -11.97 -7.37
CA ASP A 152 6.85 -10.85 -7.43
C ASP A 152 8.02 -11.12 -6.48
N CYS A 153 9.25 -11.07 -6.99
CA CYS A 153 10.47 -11.16 -6.20
C CYS A 153 11.57 -10.31 -6.83
N SER A 154 12.42 -9.72 -5.99
CA SER A 154 13.59 -8.94 -6.42
C SER A 154 14.77 -9.78 -6.89
#